data_AF-A0A7X3TLY8-F1
#
_entry.id   AF-A0A7X3TLY8-F1
#
_cell.length_a   1.000
_cell.length_b   1.000
_cell.length_c   1.000
_cell.angle_alpha   90.00
_cell.angle_beta   90.00
_cell.angle_gamma   90.00
#
_symmetry.space_group_name_H-M   'P 1'
#
loop_
_entity.id
_entity.type
_entity.pdbx_description
1 polymer ?
#
loop_
_entity_poly.entity_id
_entity_poly.type
_entity_poly.pdbx_seq_one_letter_code
_entity_poly.pdbx_strand_id
1 'polypeptide(L)'
;MPGGRQLDGGGEQTSARSPLFANYEIRPEFHDEMFDGDGAPRAHCRKLYETLNRMPAEDIAAMQELAERSFLHQGITFAVYGEEGAQERIIPIDFLPRLIAAAEWDFIERGLKQRLKALNLFLADVYGPGRILSDGV
;
A
#
# COMPACT_ATOMS: atom_id res chain seq x y z
N MET A 1 -20.45 16.14 -54.28
CA MET A 1 -19.99 15.06 -53.38
C MET A 1 -18.72 14.45 -53.95
N PRO A 2 -17.78 13.98 -53.13
CA PRO A 2 -17.22 14.63 -51.95
C PRO A 2 -15.68 14.49 -51.90
N GLY A 3 -15.03 15.15 -50.95
CA GLY A 3 -13.59 15.00 -50.74
C GLY A 3 -13.15 15.61 -49.41
N GLY A 4 -13.79 15.16 -48.32
CA GLY A 4 -13.32 15.45 -46.97
C GLY A 4 -12.01 14.72 -46.69
N ARG A 5 -11.04 15.44 -46.14
CA ARG A 5 -9.97 14.90 -45.28
C ARG A 5 -10.03 15.74 -44.00
N GLN A 6 -10.69 15.19 -42.98
CA GLN A 6 -10.09 14.33 -41.97
C GLN A 6 -9.08 15.12 -41.14
N LEU A 7 -9.53 15.46 -39.93
CA LEU A 7 -8.73 15.98 -38.83
C LEU A 7 -7.90 14.81 -38.31
N ASP A 8 -6.60 14.79 -38.58
CA ASP A 8 -5.70 13.79 -38.02
C ASP A 8 -5.30 14.19 -36.60
N GLY A 9 -5.91 13.48 -35.64
CA GLY A 9 -5.24 12.81 -34.53
C GLY A 9 -4.15 13.58 -33.77
N GLY A 10 -4.53 14.34 -32.76
CA GLY A 10 -3.67 14.60 -31.61
C GLY A 10 -3.61 13.33 -30.77
N GLY A 11 -2.49 12.60 -30.87
CA GLY A 11 -2.31 11.28 -30.28
C GLY A 11 -2.49 11.22 -28.77
N GLU A 12 -3.34 10.29 -28.33
CA GLU A 12 -3.21 9.65 -27.03
C GLU A 12 -1.85 8.93 -27.00
N GLN A 13 -0.88 9.53 -26.32
CA GLN A 13 0.32 8.82 -25.92
C GLN A 13 -0.05 7.84 -24.80
N THR A 14 -0.58 6.69 -25.17
CA THR A 14 -0.67 5.53 -24.28
C THR A 14 0.76 5.08 -23.99
N SER A 15 1.33 5.56 -22.89
CA SER A 15 2.64 5.13 -22.40
C SER A 15 2.59 3.62 -22.20
N ALA A 16 3.26 2.87 -23.08
CA ALA A 16 3.31 1.41 -23.00
C ALA A 16 3.83 0.97 -21.63
N ARG A 17 3.10 0.06 -20.95
CA ARG A 17 3.50 -0.46 -19.64
C ARG A 17 4.81 -1.24 -19.77
N SER A 18 5.70 -1.04 -18.79
CA SER A 18 6.96 -1.80 -18.67
C SER A 18 6.72 -3.31 -18.56
N PRO A 19 7.65 -4.15 -19.03
CA PRO A 19 7.59 -5.61 -18.90
C PRO A 19 7.32 -6.11 -17.48
N LEU A 20 7.84 -5.41 -16.46
CA LEU A 20 7.63 -5.77 -15.06
C LEU A 20 6.13 -5.76 -14.68
N PHE A 21 5.37 -4.80 -15.23
CA PHE A 21 3.96 -4.61 -14.94
C PHE A 21 3.05 -5.17 -16.04
N ALA A 22 3.58 -5.95 -16.97
CA ALA A 22 2.82 -6.48 -18.12
C ALA A 22 1.63 -7.34 -17.67
N ASN A 23 1.80 -8.10 -16.59
CA ASN A 23 0.76 -8.96 -16.01
C ASN A 23 0.05 -8.32 -14.80
N TYR A 24 0.28 -7.04 -14.54
CA TYR A 24 -0.35 -6.34 -13.42
C TYR A 24 -1.74 -5.82 -13.82
N GLU A 25 -2.79 -6.44 -13.25
CA GLU A 25 -4.17 -6.06 -13.49
C GLU A 25 -4.60 -4.92 -12.56
N ILE A 26 -4.82 -3.74 -13.14
CA ILE A 26 -5.45 -2.64 -12.41
C ILE A 26 -6.96 -2.88 -12.45
N ARG A 27 -7.55 -3.06 -11.28
CA ARG A 27 -8.98 -3.30 -11.12
C ARG A 27 -9.69 -2.00 -10.76
N PRO A 28 -10.59 -1.47 -11.60
CA PRO A 28 -11.20 -0.17 -11.39
C PRO A 28 -12.12 -0.12 -10.16
N GLU A 29 -12.52 -1.28 -9.62
CA GLU A 29 -13.33 -1.38 -8.40
C GLU A 29 -12.53 -1.06 -7.14
N PHE A 30 -11.20 -1.09 -7.21
CA PHE A 30 -10.31 -0.91 -6.06
C PHE A 30 -9.41 0.31 -6.23
N HIS A 31 -9.02 0.91 -5.11
CA HIS A 31 -7.99 1.94 -5.12
C HIS A 31 -6.62 1.29 -5.28
N ASP A 32 -5.94 1.63 -6.37
CA ASP A 32 -4.55 1.27 -6.60
C ASP A 32 -3.61 2.35 -6.05
N GLU A 33 -2.66 1.94 -5.21
CA GLU A 33 -1.70 2.83 -4.55
C GLU A 33 -0.61 3.34 -5.51
N MET A 34 -0.30 2.57 -6.56
CA MET A 34 0.79 2.90 -7.48
C MET A 34 0.27 3.61 -8.74
N PHE A 35 -0.87 3.17 -9.26
CA PHE A 35 -1.44 3.64 -10.51
C PHE A 35 -2.75 4.41 -10.31
N ASP A 36 -3.04 5.33 -11.23
CA ASP A 36 -4.34 6.00 -11.31
C ASP A 36 -5.32 5.23 -12.21
N GLY A 37 -6.54 5.78 -12.39
CA GLY A 37 -7.60 5.17 -13.18
C GLY A 37 -7.27 5.03 -14.67
N ASP A 38 -6.32 5.83 -15.17
CA ASP A 38 -5.84 5.78 -16.55
C ASP A 38 -4.65 4.81 -16.69
N GLY A 39 -4.21 4.21 -15.59
CA GLY A 39 -3.09 3.28 -15.53
C GLY A 39 -1.71 3.93 -15.55
N ALA A 40 -1.63 5.24 -15.32
CA ALA A 40 -0.38 5.95 -15.16
C ALA A 40 0.09 5.91 -13.69
N PRO A 41 1.41 5.87 -13.42
CA PRO A 41 1.90 5.89 -12.05
C PRO A 41 1.59 7.23 -11.37
N ARG A 42 1.04 7.17 -10.15
CA ARG A 42 0.75 8.35 -9.32
C ARG A 42 2.01 9.17 -9.11
N ALA A 43 1.84 10.49 -8.99
CA ALA A 43 2.97 11.43 -8.91
C ALA A 43 4.00 11.08 -7.81
N HIS A 44 3.54 10.68 -6.62
CA HIS A 44 4.41 10.30 -5.51
C HIS A 44 5.09 8.93 -5.73
N CYS A 45 4.51 8.06 -6.57
CA CYS A 45 5.04 6.73 -6.92
C CYS A 45 5.98 6.75 -8.13
N ARG A 46 6.06 7.85 -8.89
CA ARG A 46 6.81 7.91 -10.16
C ARG A 46 8.28 7.51 -10.02
N LYS A 47 8.97 8.00 -8.98
CA LYS A 47 10.38 7.67 -8.77
C LYS A 47 10.57 6.17 -8.47
N LEU A 48 9.66 5.57 -7.70
CA LEU A 48 9.69 4.14 -7.42
C LEU A 48 9.42 3.35 -8.70
N TYR A 49 8.40 3.73 -9.47
CA TYR A 49 8.09 3.13 -10.78
C TYR A 49 9.30 3.10 -11.72
N GLU A 50 9.96 4.26 -11.88
CA GLU A 50 11.16 4.37 -12.73
C GLU A 50 12.33 3.53 -12.20
N THR A 51 12.49 3.45 -10.88
CA THR A 51 13.55 2.65 -10.26
C THR A 51 13.31 1.17 -10.51
N LEU A 52 12.09 0.67 -10.26
CA LEU A 52 11.71 -0.72 -10.48
C LEU A 52 11.88 -1.13 -11.95
N ASN A 53 11.53 -0.25 -12.90
CA ASN A 53 11.68 -0.53 -14.33
C ASN A 53 13.13 -0.59 -14.82
N ARG A 54 14.08 -0.06 -14.04
CA ARG A 54 15.52 -0.14 -14.34
C ARG A 54 16.18 -1.35 -13.68
N MET A 55 15.48 -2.01 -12.76
CA MET A 55 16.00 -3.16 -12.04
C MET A 55 15.71 -4.45 -12.81
N PRO A 56 16.70 -5.34 -12.98
CA PRO A 56 16.47 -6.70 -13.42
C PRO A 56 15.54 -7.46 -12.46
N ALA A 57 14.75 -8.39 -12.99
CA ALA A 57 13.80 -9.17 -12.20
C ALA A 57 14.52 -10.07 -11.17
N GLU A 58 15.71 -10.56 -11.51
CA GLU A 58 16.58 -11.32 -10.64
C GLU A 58 17.04 -10.53 -9.40
N ASP A 59 17.31 -9.24 -9.55
CA ASP A 59 17.73 -8.37 -8.44
C ASP A 59 16.56 -8.15 -7.48
N ILE A 60 15.35 -7.99 -8.01
CA ILE A 60 14.12 -7.89 -7.23
C ILE A 60 13.90 -9.17 -6.40
N ALA A 61 14.03 -10.34 -7.02
CA ALA A 61 13.89 -11.62 -6.32
C ALA A 61 14.97 -11.81 -5.24
N ALA A 62 16.22 -11.43 -5.54
CA ALA A 62 17.31 -11.50 -4.57
C ALA A 62 17.11 -10.56 -3.37
N MET A 63 16.53 -9.36 -3.58
CA MET A 63 16.19 -8.45 -2.46
C MET A 63 15.12 -9.05 -1.55
N GLN A 64 14.10 -9.69 -2.12
CA GLN A 64 13.06 -10.38 -1.35
C GLN A 64 13.67 -11.51 -0.50
N GLU A 65 14.50 -12.38 -1.10
CA GLU A 65 15.16 -13.47 -0.37
C GLU A 65 16.06 -12.93 0.76
N LEU A 66 16.80 -11.83 0.49
CA LEU A 66 17.64 -11.20 1.49
C LEU A 66 16.82 -10.63 2.67
N ALA A 67 15.67 -10.01 2.39
CA ALA A 67 14.76 -9.50 3.41
C ALA A 67 14.24 -10.64 4.30
N GLU A 68 13.76 -11.73 3.70
CA GLU A 68 13.27 -12.91 4.42
C GLU A 68 14.35 -13.54 5.31
N ARG A 69 15.57 -13.71 4.78
CA ARG A 69 16.71 -14.24 5.54
C ARG A 69 17.07 -13.32 6.70
N SER A 70 17.05 -12.00 6.50
CA SER A 70 17.34 -11.02 7.56
C SER A 70 16.36 -11.17 8.73
N PHE A 71 15.07 -11.34 8.43
CA PHE A 71 14.03 -11.52 9.44
C PHE A 71 14.19 -12.84 10.20
N LEU A 72 14.55 -13.93 9.50
CA LEU A 72 14.87 -15.21 10.14
C LEU A 72 16.05 -15.07 11.10
N HIS A 73 17.13 -14.41 10.67
CA HIS A 73 18.32 -14.19 11.49
C HIS A 73 18.06 -13.30 12.72
N GLN A 74 17.09 -12.40 12.64
CA GLN A 74 16.66 -11.55 13.77
C GLN A 74 15.68 -12.24 14.71
N GLY A 75 15.22 -13.46 14.40
CA GLY A 75 14.24 -14.18 15.20
C GLY A 75 12.85 -13.55 15.16
N ILE A 76 12.50 -12.83 14.09
CA ILE A 76 11.17 -12.24 13.91
C ILE A 76 10.21 -13.35 13.45
N THR A 77 9.70 -14.12 14.41
CA THR A 77 8.76 -15.21 14.20
C THR A 77 7.43 -14.95 14.90
N PHE A 78 6.37 -15.61 14.44
CA PHE A 78 5.08 -15.65 15.11
C PHE A 78 4.64 -17.10 15.34
N ALA A 79 3.97 -17.35 16.46
CA ALA A 79 3.41 -18.65 16.76
C ALA A 79 2.10 -18.85 15.99
N VAL A 80 2.07 -19.87 15.13
CA VAL A 80 0.85 -20.38 14.53
C VAL A 80 0.34 -21.53 15.38
N TYR A 81 -0.83 -21.35 15.97
CA TYR A 81 -1.53 -22.42 16.68
C TYR A 81 -2.42 -23.16 15.69
N GLY A 82 -2.09 -24.43 15.42
CA GLY A 82 -2.90 -25.37 14.63
C GLY A 82 -3.21 -26.65 15.40
N GLU A 83 -3.92 -27.58 14.77
CA GLU A 83 -4.27 -28.88 15.38
C GLU A 83 -3.03 -29.73 15.75
N GLU A 84 -1.89 -29.50 15.08
CA GLU A 84 -0.62 -30.20 15.31
C GLU A 84 0.29 -29.50 16.37
N GLY A 85 -0.21 -28.47 17.06
CA GLY A 85 0.53 -27.71 18.07
C GLY A 85 1.03 -26.35 17.58
N ALA A 86 1.87 -25.70 18.40
CA ALA A 86 2.46 -24.39 18.09
C ALA A 86 3.66 -24.56 17.15
N GLN A 87 3.57 -24.04 15.93
CA GLN A 87 4.67 -23.95 14.98
C GLN A 87 5.13 -22.50 14.85
N GLU A 88 6.43 -22.25 14.90
CA GLU A 88 6.99 -20.94 14.60
C GLU A 88 7.07 -20.73 13.09
N ARG A 89 6.58 -19.58 12.61
CA ARG A 89 6.72 -19.15 11.22
C ARG A 89 7.31 -17.74 11.15
N ILE A 90 8.01 -17.46 10.06
CA ILE A 90 8.52 -16.12 9.76
C ILE A 90 7.35 -15.26 9.27
N ILE A 91 7.29 -14.01 9.71
CA ILE A 91 6.32 -13.04 9.17
C ILE A 91 6.64 -12.82 7.68
N PRO A 92 5.68 -13.03 6.77
CA PRO A 92 5.91 -12.71 5.36
C PRO A 92 6.14 -11.20 5.22
N ILE A 93 7.25 -10.83 4.60
CA ILE A 93 7.63 -9.43 4.37
C ILE A 93 7.53 -9.13 2.88
N ASP A 94 7.08 -7.94 2.54
CA ASP A 94 7.19 -7.40 1.19
C ASP A 94 8.35 -6.39 1.17
N PHE A 95 9.27 -6.52 0.22
CA PHE A 95 10.36 -5.57 0.05
C PHE A 95 9.89 -4.25 -0.59
N LEU A 96 8.73 -4.24 -1.26
CA LEU A 96 8.17 -3.04 -1.88
C LEU A 96 7.49 -2.16 -0.83
N PRO A 97 7.93 -0.90 -0.66
CA PRO A 97 7.32 -0.02 0.31
C PRO A 97 5.96 0.47 -0.19
N ARG A 98 4.98 0.56 0.71
CA ARG A 98 3.77 1.34 0.48
C ARG A 98 4.09 2.82 0.68
N LEU A 99 4.15 3.56 -0.42
CA LEU A 99 4.41 4.99 -0.38
C LEU A 99 3.14 5.74 0.05
N ILE A 100 3.30 6.67 1.00
CA ILE A 100 2.23 7.57 1.46
C ILE A 100 2.70 8.99 1.23
N ALA A 101 1.88 9.81 0.57
CA ALA A 101 2.24 11.21 0.32
C ALA A 101 2.27 12.00 1.64
N ALA A 102 3.15 13.00 1.75
CA ALA A 102 3.30 13.79 2.98
C ALA A 102 1.98 14.42 3.44
N ALA A 103 1.22 15.02 2.52
CA ALA A 103 -0.08 15.63 2.83
C ALA A 103 -1.14 14.61 3.31
N GLU A 104 -1.08 13.38 2.79
CA GLU A 104 -1.94 12.28 3.22
C GLU A 104 -1.55 11.82 4.63
N TRP A 105 -0.25 11.64 4.86
CA TRP A 105 0.28 11.29 6.17
C TRP A 105 -0.08 12.34 7.24
N ASP A 106 0.04 13.63 6.93
CA ASP A 106 -0.34 14.71 7.83
C ASP A 106 -1.82 14.63 8.23
N PHE A 107 -2.69 14.23 7.31
CA PHE A 107 -4.11 14.02 7.61
C PHE A 107 -4.33 12.79 8.49
N ILE A 108 -3.73 11.65 8.14
CA ILE A 108 -3.82 10.40 8.88
C ILE A 108 -3.31 10.59 10.31
N GLU A 109 -2.15 11.23 10.48
CA GLU A 109 -1.51 11.43 11.77
C GLU A 109 -2.37 12.28 12.72
N ARG A 110 -2.98 13.37 12.21
CA ARG A 110 -3.92 14.19 12.99
C ARG A 110 -5.15 13.38 13.41
N GLY A 111 -5.73 12.61 12.48
CA GLY A 111 -6.87 11.74 12.78
C GLY A 111 -6.54 10.69 13.82
N LEU A 112 -5.36 10.07 13.72
CA LEU A 112 -4.90 9.06 14.66
C LEU A 112 -4.69 9.64 16.07
N LYS A 113 -4.05 10.82 16.18
CA LYS A 113 -3.88 11.53 17.47
C LYS A 113 -5.23 11.85 18.12
N GLN A 114 -6.18 12.35 17.33
CA GLN A 114 -7.53 12.66 17.80
C GLN A 114 -8.24 11.39 18.31
N ARG A 115 -8.19 10.30 17.54
CA ARG A 115 -8.83 9.02 17.91
C ARG A 115 -8.21 8.42 19.16
N LEU A 116 -6.88 8.42 19.28
CA LEU A 116 -6.18 7.95 20.47
C LEU A 116 -6.59 8.75 21.71
N LYS A 117 -6.71 10.08 21.58
CA LYS A 117 -7.15 10.92 22.70
C LYS A 117 -8.58 10.58 23.13
N ALA A 118 -9.49 10.41 22.18
CA ALA A 118 -10.87 10.05 22.46
C ALA A 118 -10.96 8.67 23.12
N LEU A 119 -10.25 7.66 22.60
CA LEU A 119 -10.23 6.32 23.18
C LEU A 119 -9.66 6.31 24.60
N ASN A 120 -8.58 7.04 24.86
CA ASN A 120 -8.02 7.14 26.21
C ASN A 120 -8.99 7.80 27.20
N LEU A 121 -9.69 8.86 26.79
CA LEU A 121 -10.71 9.49 27.62
C LEU A 121 -11.91 8.58 27.84
N PHE A 122 -12.35 7.86 26.81
CA PHE A 122 -13.43 6.89 26.90
C PHE A 122 -13.10 5.78 27.90
N LEU A 123 -11.91 5.18 27.80
CA LEU A 123 -11.47 4.14 28.73
C LEU A 123 -11.39 4.68 30.16
N ALA A 124 -10.85 5.88 30.36
CA ALA A 124 -10.78 6.51 31.67
C ALA A 124 -12.17 6.81 32.27
N ASP A 125 -13.15 7.13 31.42
CA ASP A 125 -14.52 7.38 31.87
C ASP A 125 -15.25 6.08 32.21
N VAL A 126 -15.18 5.06 31.33
CA VAL A 126 -15.82 3.75 31.55
C VAL A 126 -15.30 3.04 32.80
N TYR A 127 -13.99 3.09 33.04
CA TYR A 127 -13.38 2.50 34.25
C TYR A 127 -13.33 3.46 35.44
N GLY A 128 -13.96 4.63 35.32
CA GLY A 128 -13.98 5.66 36.36
C GLY A 128 -15.40 6.19 36.58
N PRO A 129 -15.69 7.47 36.29
CA PRO A 129 -16.98 8.09 36.59
C PRO A 129 -18.20 7.52 35.85
N GLY A 130 -18.02 6.81 34.73
CA GLY A 130 -19.10 6.25 33.93
C GLY A 130 -20.09 7.28 33.39
N ARG A 131 -19.63 8.49 33.06
CA ARG A 131 -20.51 9.57 32.56
C ARG A 131 -21.12 9.23 31.22
N ILE A 132 -20.34 8.65 30.31
CA ILE A 132 -20.82 8.27 28.98
C ILE A 132 -21.99 7.27 29.06
N LEU A 133 -21.98 6.37 30.06
CA LEU A 133 -23.08 5.43 30.31
C LEU A 133 -24.30 6.15 30.89
N SER A 134 -24.08 7.10 31.79
CA SER A 134 -25.13 7.91 32.41
C SER A 134 -25.82 8.83 31.39
N ASP A 135 -25.05 9.34 30.43
CA ASP A 135 -25.51 10.21 29.36
C ASP A 135 -26.21 9.44 28.21
N GLY A 136 -26.16 8.10 28.23
CA GLY A 136 -26.86 7.22 27.28
C GLY A 136 -26.34 7.27 25.84
N VAL A 137 -25.06 7.63 25.66
CA VAL A 137 -24.36 7.70 24.37
C VAL A 137 -23.88 6.32 23.92
#